data_AF-A0A974UA48-F1
#
_entry.id   AF-A0A974UA48-F1
#
_cell.length_a   1.000
_cell.length_b   1.000
_cell.length_c   1.000
_cell.angle_alpha   90.00
_cell.angle_beta   90.00
_cell.angle_gamma   90.00
#
_symmetry.space_group_name_H-M   'P 1'
#
loop_
_entity.id
_entity.type
_entity.pdbx_description
1 polymer ?
#
loop_
_entity_poly.entity_id
_entity_poly.type
_entity_poly.pdbx_seq_one_letter_code
_entity_poly.pdbx_strand_id
1 'polypeptide(L)'
;MEIRELHTLEDIRRRLDRIHSFQSENPYPEYEDIAAWFDYLNSIKSIQGNFNNDIGFVSTLLAKRYLEEEFNLQGFNAADKPQGAPGLDIDVKLPDGRHLVAEIKTTSPYKSNDLGAQQINTFRNDFKKLREANADIKIFFVTEPRTFELMKLDKYKTLLTGVHVVLLPSGEEFVA
;
A
#
# COMPACT_ATOMS: atom_id res chain seq x y z
N MET A 1 4.22 6.75 17.03
CA MET A 1 5.08 6.11 16.01
C MET A 1 6.15 5.31 16.75
N GLU A 2 6.31 4.04 16.39
CA GLU A 2 7.19 3.08 17.04
C GLU A 2 8.64 3.19 16.53
N ILE A 3 9.63 2.78 17.33
CA ILE A 3 11.06 2.85 16.97
C ILE A 3 11.36 2.09 15.66
N ARG A 4 10.74 0.92 15.47
CA ARG A 4 10.92 0.12 14.24
C ARG A 4 10.34 0.82 12.99
N GLU A 5 9.28 1.61 13.16
CA GLU A 5 8.69 2.38 12.07
C GLU A 5 9.63 3.50 11.65
N LEU A 6 10.20 4.21 12.63
CA LEU A 6 11.19 5.27 12.39
C LEU A 6 12.43 4.73 11.65
N HIS A 7 12.99 3.60 12.09
CA HIS A 7 14.13 2.99 11.40
C HIS A 7 13.82 2.62 9.95
N THR A 8 12.63 2.09 9.67
CA THR A 8 12.23 1.76 8.29
C THR A 8 12.15 3.04 7.42
N LEU A 9 11.60 4.14 7.96
CA LEU A 9 11.56 5.43 7.26
C LEU A 9 12.96 6.02 7.03
N GLU A 10 13.87 5.88 8.00
CA GLU A 10 15.26 6.29 7.85
C GLU A 10 15.97 5.50 6.76
N ASP A 11 15.74 4.19 6.66
CA ASP A 11 16.33 3.36 5.62
C ASP A 11 15.81 3.71 4.22
N ILE A 12 14.50 4.02 4.10
CA ILE A 12 13.93 4.57 2.86
C ILE A 12 14.64 5.87 2.48
N ARG A 13 14.75 6.81 3.43
CA ARG A 13 15.43 8.09 3.21
C ARG A 13 16.88 7.91 2.77
N ARG A 14 17.65 7.06 3.45
CA ARG A 14 19.05 6.77 3.11
C ARG A 14 19.19 6.21 1.68
N ARG A 15 18.26 5.36 1.22
CA ARG A 15 18.27 4.88 -0.17
C ARG A 15 17.99 6.01 -1.16
N LEU A 16 17.02 6.88 -0.87
CA LEU A 16 16.71 8.04 -1.72
C LEU A 16 17.89 9.03 -1.80
N ASP A 17 18.55 9.30 -0.67
CA ASP A 17 19.76 10.14 -0.63
C ASP A 17 20.87 9.55 -1.52
N ARG A 18 21.08 8.23 -1.47
CA ARG A 18 22.05 7.53 -2.34
C ARG A 18 21.69 7.61 -3.82
N ILE A 19 20.41 7.52 -4.19
CA ILE A 19 19.97 7.70 -5.58
C ILE A 19 20.30 9.12 -6.03
N HIS A 20 20.00 10.11 -5.19
CA HIS A 20 20.28 11.50 -5.48
C HIS A 20 21.78 11.76 -5.68
N SER A 21 22.63 11.25 -4.79
CA SER A 21 24.10 11.32 -4.96
C SER A 21 24.57 10.65 -6.24
N PHE A 22 24.09 9.42 -6.51
CA PHE A 22 24.45 8.69 -7.73
C PHE A 22 24.12 9.48 -9.00
N GLN A 23 22.90 10.01 -9.12
CA GLN A 23 22.48 10.81 -10.28
C GLN A 23 23.23 12.14 -10.40
N SER A 24 23.68 12.71 -9.28
CA SER A 24 24.44 13.97 -9.29
C SER A 24 25.90 13.76 -9.70
N GLU A 25 26.47 12.60 -9.39
CA GLU A 25 27.88 12.26 -9.65
C GLU A 25 28.09 11.54 -10.98
N ASN A 26 27.04 10.91 -11.53
CA ASN A 26 27.11 10.10 -12.74
C ASN A 26 26.22 10.73 -13.82
N PRO A 27 26.79 11.30 -14.89
CA PRO A 27 26.01 11.84 -16.00
C PRO A 27 25.26 10.72 -16.73
N TYR A 28 24.22 11.09 -17.48
CA TYR A 28 23.53 10.14 -18.35
C TYR A 28 24.49 9.57 -19.40
N PRO A 29 24.41 8.25 -19.69
CA PRO A 29 25.11 7.68 -20.82
C PRO A 29 24.69 8.30 -22.15
N GLU A 30 25.59 8.27 -23.14
CA GLU A 30 25.25 8.61 -24.52
C GLU A 30 24.15 7.68 -25.06
N TYR A 31 23.30 8.16 -25.98
CA TYR A 31 22.12 7.43 -26.44
C TYR A 31 22.46 6.08 -27.09
N GLU A 32 23.60 5.99 -27.77
CA GLU A 32 24.03 4.81 -28.52
C GLU A 32 24.72 3.76 -27.63
N ASP A 33 25.17 4.12 -26.42
CA ASP A 33 25.89 3.20 -25.53
C ASP A 33 24.93 2.40 -24.64
N ILE A 34 24.38 1.33 -25.24
CA ILE A 34 23.41 0.44 -24.59
C ILE A 34 23.99 -0.25 -23.35
N ALA A 35 25.30 -0.56 -23.33
CA ALA A 35 25.92 -1.21 -22.18
C ALA A 35 26.00 -0.25 -20.99
N ALA A 36 26.42 0.99 -21.23
CA ALA A 36 26.42 2.02 -20.20
C ALA A 36 25.00 2.32 -19.68
N TRP A 37 23.99 2.32 -20.56
CA TRP A 37 22.59 2.43 -20.14
C TRP A 37 22.15 1.30 -19.21
N PHE A 38 22.51 0.06 -19.53
CA PHE A 38 22.20 -1.09 -18.67
C PHE A 38 22.83 -0.93 -17.29
N ASP A 39 24.12 -0.61 -17.22
CA ASP A 39 24.85 -0.46 -15.94
C ASP A 39 24.31 0.71 -15.11
N TYR A 40 23.98 1.82 -15.75
CA TYR A 40 23.39 2.99 -15.10
C TYR A 40 22.02 2.65 -14.47
N LEU A 41 21.12 2.04 -15.24
CA LEU A 41 19.79 1.66 -14.75
C LEU A 41 19.86 0.56 -13.68
N ASN A 42 20.78 -0.40 -13.84
CA ASN A 42 20.98 -1.46 -12.86
C ASN A 42 21.54 -0.92 -11.53
N SER A 43 22.41 0.09 -11.58
CA SER A 43 22.90 0.80 -10.39
C SER A 43 21.77 1.50 -9.64
N ILE A 44 20.91 2.24 -10.34
CA ILE A 44 19.72 2.86 -9.74
C ILE A 44 18.82 1.79 -9.10
N LYS A 45 18.51 0.71 -9.83
CA LYS A 45 17.70 -0.40 -9.32
C LYS A 45 18.29 -1.03 -8.06
N SER A 46 19.61 -1.20 -8.02
CA SER A 46 20.31 -1.78 -6.87
C SER A 46 20.23 -0.87 -5.63
N ILE A 47 20.38 0.45 -5.81
CA ILE A 47 20.27 1.40 -4.70
C ILE A 47 18.84 1.50 -4.19
N GLN A 48 17.87 1.60 -5.11
CA GLN A 48 16.45 1.74 -4.80
C GLN A 48 15.91 0.53 -4.03
N GLY A 49 16.36 -0.68 -4.36
CA GLY A 49 15.86 -1.90 -3.75
C GLY A 49 14.39 -2.14 -4.09
N ASN A 50 13.62 -2.68 -3.13
CA ASN A 50 12.21 -3.00 -3.35
C ASN A 50 11.29 -1.82 -2.98
N PHE A 51 11.14 -0.89 -3.92
CA PHE A 51 10.31 0.30 -3.74
C PHE A 51 8.82 0.00 -3.52
N ASN A 52 8.31 -1.13 -4.04
CA ASN A 52 6.93 -1.54 -3.78
C ASN A 52 6.71 -1.88 -2.30
N ASN A 53 7.71 -2.47 -1.64
CA ASN A 53 7.65 -2.70 -0.19
C ASN A 53 7.68 -1.37 0.58
N ASP A 54 8.44 -0.39 0.10
CA ASP A 54 8.50 0.94 0.73
C ASP A 54 7.15 1.65 0.64
N ILE A 55 6.51 1.63 -0.54
CA ILE A 55 5.15 2.14 -0.72
C ILE A 55 4.17 1.37 0.16
N GLY A 56 4.25 0.03 0.19
CA GLY A 56 3.40 -0.81 1.03
C GLY A 56 3.51 -0.44 2.51
N PHE A 57 4.73 -0.30 3.02
CA PHE A 57 4.99 0.10 4.40
C PHE A 57 4.43 1.49 4.73
N VAL A 58 4.68 2.49 3.86
CA VAL A 58 4.12 3.85 4.07
C VAL A 58 2.59 3.83 4.02
N SER A 59 2.00 2.97 3.20
CA SER A 59 0.55 2.78 3.15
C SER A 59 0.01 2.15 4.44
N THR A 60 0.73 1.21 5.04
CA THR A 60 0.40 0.67 6.38
C THR A 60 0.51 1.74 7.47
N LEU A 61 1.46 2.68 7.38
CA LEU A 61 1.54 3.82 8.30
C LEU A 61 0.35 4.77 8.17
N LEU A 62 -0.13 5.03 6.93
CA LEU A 62 -1.35 5.82 6.72
C LEU A 62 -2.57 5.10 7.30
N ALA A 63 -2.68 3.78 7.09
CA ALA A 63 -3.75 2.98 7.68
C ALA A 63 -3.70 2.99 9.21
N LYS A 64 -2.50 2.84 9.80
CA LYS A 64 -2.29 2.99 11.25
C LYS A 64 -2.85 4.31 11.76
N ARG A 65 -2.47 5.43 11.11
CA ARG A 65 -2.94 6.75 11.52
C ARG A 65 -4.46 6.86 11.46
N TYR A 66 -5.09 6.38 10.39
CA TYR A 66 -6.54 6.34 10.28
C TYR A 66 -7.18 5.49 11.41
N LEU A 67 -6.61 4.32 11.72
CA LEU A 67 -7.12 3.46 12.80
C LEU A 67 -6.93 4.06 14.21
N GLU A 68 -5.84 4.79 14.43
CA GLU A 68 -5.61 5.55 15.66
C GLU A 68 -6.65 6.67 15.82
N GLU A 69 -6.95 7.40 14.73
CA GLU A 69 -7.91 8.51 14.73
C GLU A 69 -9.37 8.04 14.86
N GLU A 70 -9.80 7.05 14.07
CA GLU A 70 -11.20 6.62 13.99
C GLU A 70 -11.59 5.58 15.06
N PHE A 71 -10.66 4.69 15.43
CA PHE A 71 -10.95 3.55 16.32
C PHE A 71 -10.18 3.59 17.63
N ASN A 72 -9.38 4.64 17.88
CA ASN A 72 -8.50 4.75 19.04
C ASN A 72 -7.60 3.52 19.20
N LEU A 73 -7.16 2.93 18.08
CA LEU A 73 -6.29 1.75 18.07
C LEU A 73 -4.86 2.13 18.45
N GLN A 74 -4.54 2.05 19.74
CA GLN A 74 -3.19 2.32 20.24
C GLN A 74 -2.29 1.09 20.16
N GLY A 75 -1.00 1.29 19.90
CA GLY A 75 0.02 0.24 19.95
C GLY A 75 0.08 -0.70 18.74
N PHE A 76 -0.68 -0.44 17.68
CA PHE A 76 -0.47 -1.12 16.40
C PHE A 76 0.84 -0.67 15.77
N ASN A 77 1.72 -1.60 15.37
CA ASN A 77 3.01 -1.30 14.76
C ASN A 77 3.04 -1.77 13.30
N ALA A 78 3.12 -0.82 12.38
CA ALA A 78 3.13 -1.08 10.94
C ALA A 78 4.36 -1.87 10.48
N ALA A 79 5.44 -1.90 11.28
CA ALA A 79 6.67 -2.63 10.97
C ALA A 79 6.69 -4.08 11.47
N ASP A 80 5.67 -4.52 12.21
CA ASP A 80 5.67 -5.87 12.81
C ASP A 80 5.38 -6.97 11.79
N LYS A 81 4.52 -6.70 10.80
CA LYS A 81 4.24 -7.63 9.70
C LYS A 81 5.07 -7.28 8.47
N PRO A 82 5.95 -8.18 7.97
CA PRO A 82 6.65 -7.97 6.72
C PRO A 82 5.69 -7.83 5.54
N GLN A 83 6.04 -6.97 4.57
CA GLN A 83 5.27 -6.81 3.34
C GLN A 83 5.21 -8.14 2.55
N GLY A 84 4.01 -8.54 2.14
CA GLY A 84 3.77 -9.81 1.44
C GLY A 84 3.69 -11.04 2.35
N ALA A 85 3.76 -10.88 3.67
CA ALA A 85 3.49 -11.98 4.60
C ALA A 85 2.02 -12.47 4.46
N PRO A 86 1.77 -13.78 4.66
CA PRO A 86 0.44 -14.35 4.46
C PRO A 86 -0.62 -13.74 5.40
N GLY A 87 -1.89 -13.90 5.04
CA GLY A 87 -3.04 -13.36 5.78
C GLY A 87 -3.36 -11.90 5.43
N LEU A 88 -4.36 -11.35 6.11
CA LEU A 88 -4.82 -9.97 5.96
C LEU A 88 -3.74 -8.98 6.40
N ASP A 89 -3.62 -7.84 5.73
CA ASP A 89 -2.61 -6.82 6.06
C ASP A 89 -2.74 -6.31 7.49
N ILE A 90 -3.99 -6.18 7.96
CA ILE A 90 -4.33 -5.81 9.33
C ILE A 90 -5.36 -6.80 9.87
N ASP A 91 -5.10 -7.34 11.05
CA ASP A 91 -5.97 -8.25 11.79
C ASP A 91 -5.73 -7.95 13.29
N VAL A 92 -6.65 -7.21 13.90
CA VAL A 92 -6.47 -6.62 15.23
C VAL A 92 -7.76 -6.62 16.04
N LYS A 93 -7.63 -6.69 17.36
CA LYS A 93 -8.74 -6.40 18.28
C LYS A 93 -8.69 -4.94 18.71
N LEU A 94 -9.84 -4.27 18.60
CA LEU A 94 -10.03 -2.90 19.06
C LEU A 94 -10.13 -2.84 20.60
N PRO A 95 -9.92 -1.66 21.22
CA PRO A 95 -10.03 -1.50 22.67
C PRO A 95 -11.40 -1.88 23.25
N ASP A 96 -12.47 -1.78 22.45
CA ASP A 96 -13.83 -2.18 22.83
C ASP A 96 -14.12 -3.67 22.64
N GLY A 97 -13.13 -4.45 22.19
CA GLY A 97 -13.22 -5.88 21.99
C GLY A 97 -13.66 -6.32 20.60
N ARG A 98 -14.11 -5.39 19.73
CA ARG A 98 -14.45 -5.71 18.33
C ARG A 98 -13.22 -6.16 17.55
N HIS A 99 -13.42 -7.08 16.63
CA HIS A 99 -12.41 -7.57 15.71
C HIS A 99 -12.44 -6.77 14.40
N LEU A 100 -11.32 -6.16 14.03
CA LEU A 100 -11.14 -5.40 12.79
C LEU A 100 -10.13 -6.10 11.89
N VAL A 101 -10.50 -6.24 10.62
CA VAL A 101 -9.61 -6.72 9.56
C VAL A 101 -9.54 -5.73 8.41
N ALA A 102 -8.37 -5.64 7.78
CA ALA A 102 -8.22 -4.82 6.58
C ALA A 102 -7.20 -5.39 5.58
N GLU A 103 -7.40 -4.98 4.32
CA GLU A 103 -6.45 -5.15 3.20
C GLU A 103 -6.13 -3.77 2.62
N ILE A 104 -4.87 -3.56 2.21
CA ILE A 104 -4.37 -2.29 1.69
C ILE A 104 -3.98 -2.48 0.23
N LYS A 105 -4.53 -1.64 -0.64
CA LYS A 105 -4.26 -1.65 -2.07
C LYS A 105 -3.58 -0.37 -2.55
N THR A 106 -2.37 -0.53 -3.03
CA THR A 106 -1.51 0.56 -3.52
C THR A 106 -1.50 0.71 -5.05
N THR A 107 -2.42 0.02 -5.72
CA THR A 107 -2.41 -0.15 -7.17
C THR A 107 -3.06 1.04 -7.88
N SER A 108 -2.34 1.67 -8.80
CA SER A 108 -2.93 2.61 -9.77
C SER A 108 -3.60 1.84 -10.93
N PRO A 109 -4.81 2.22 -11.40
CA PRO A 109 -5.50 1.50 -12.47
C PRO A 109 -4.73 1.55 -13.78
N TYR A 110 -4.55 0.40 -14.42
CA TYR A 110 -3.84 0.31 -15.69
C TYR A 110 -4.64 0.89 -16.87
N LYS A 111 -5.98 0.75 -16.86
CA LYS A 111 -6.83 1.32 -17.91
C LYS A 111 -7.31 2.71 -17.49
N SER A 112 -7.68 3.53 -18.46
CA SER A 112 -8.25 4.87 -18.22
C SER A 112 -9.54 4.81 -17.39
N ASN A 113 -10.38 3.80 -17.63
CA ASN A 113 -11.71 3.69 -17.01
C ASN A 113 -11.91 2.40 -16.20
N ASP A 114 -10.85 1.61 -15.98
CA ASP A 114 -10.98 0.33 -15.30
C ASP A 114 -9.65 -0.23 -14.77
N LEU A 115 -9.73 -1.31 -14.00
CA LEU A 115 -8.58 -2.14 -13.64
C LEU A 115 -8.15 -3.01 -14.85
N GLY A 116 -6.85 -3.28 -14.96
CA GLY A 116 -6.31 -4.31 -15.84
C GLY A 116 -6.72 -5.71 -15.41
N ALA A 117 -6.69 -6.69 -16.31
CA ALA A 117 -7.17 -8.06 -16.01
C ALA A 117 -6.46 -8.70 -14.80
N GLN A 118 -5.14 -8.54 -14.69
CA GLN A 118 -4.39 -9.02 -13.53
C GLN A 118 -4.76 -8.27 -12.25
N GLN A 119 -4.94 -6.94 -12.33
CA GLN A 119 -5.37 -6.12 -11.19
C GLN A 119 -6.73 -6.62 -10.69
N ILE A 120 -7.72 -6.82 -11.56
CA ILE A 120 -9.04 -7.36 -11.22
C ILE A 120 -8.92 -8.66 -10.42
N ASN A 121 -8.08 -9.59 -10.85
CA ASN A 121 -7.91 -10.86 -10.16
C ASN A 121 -7.35 -10.67 -8.74
N THR A 122 -6.36 -9.79 -8.57
CA THR A 122 -5.81 -9.51 -7.24
C THR A 122 -6.84 -8.84 -6.33
N PHE A 123 -7.60 -7.86 -6.82
CA PHE A 123 -8.66 -7.20 -6.05
C PHE A 123 -9.75 -8.21 -5.63
N ARG A 124 -10.19 -9.08 -6.55
CA ARG A 124 -11.19 -10.12 -6.23
C ARG A 124 -10.72 -11.08 -5.13
N ASN A 125 -9.43 -11.41 -5.11
CA ASN A 125 -8.87 -12.23 -4.04
C ASN A 125 -8.91 -11.49 -2.69
N ASP A 126 -8.54 -10.22 -2.67
CA ASP A 126 -8.55 -9.41 -1.44
C ASP A 126 -9.99 -9.21 -0.93
N PHE A 127 -10.95 -8.95 -1.83
CA PHE A 127 -12.38 -8.86 -1.49
C PHE A 127 -12.90 -10.17 -0.90
N LYS A 128 -12.51 -11.30 -1.50
CA LYS A 128 -12.88 -12.63 -1.02
C LYS A 128 -12.36 -12.85 0.41
N LYS A 129 -11.09 -12.55 0.68
CA LYS A 129 -10.50 -12.66 2.03
C LYS A 129 -11.27 -11.83 3.04
N LEU A 130 -11.52 -10.55 2.74
CA LEU A 130 -12.25 -9.64 3.64
C LEU A 130 -13.67 -10.15 3.92
N ARG A 131 -14.39 -10.58 2.88
CA ARG A 131 -15.75 -11.10 3.04
C ARG A 131 -15.78 -12.36 3.90
N GLU A 132 -14.83 -13.28 3.68
CA GLU A 132 -14.75 -14.56 4.40
C GLU A 132 -14.19 -14.43 5.82
N ALA A 133 -13.54 -13.31 6.14
CA ALA A 133 -13.04 -13.05 7.50
C ALA A 133 -14.20 -12.93 8.51
N ASN A 134 -14.06 -13.61 9.64
CA ASN A 134 -14.97 -13.50 10.78
C ASN A 134 -14.55 -12.31 11.65
N ALA A 135 -15.00 -11.11 11.27
CA ALA A 135 -14.64 -9.85 11.91
C ALA A 135 -15.86 -8.92 11.97
N ASP A 136 -15.92 -8.08 13.00
CA ASP A 136 -16.98 -7.10 13.22
C ASP A 136 -16.84 -5.92 12.26
N ILE A 137 -15.61 -5.57 11.89
CA ILE A 137 -15.28 -4.45 11.01
C ILE A 137 -14.34 -4.93 9.91
N LYS A 138 -14.65 -4.58 8.67
CA LYS A 138 -13.89 -4.95 7.48
C LYS A 138 -13.59 -3.69 6.69
N ILE A 139 -12.32 -3.44 6.41
CA ILE A 139 -11.90 -2.24 5.69
C ILE A 139 -11.06 -2.63 4.47
N PHE A 140 -11.37 -2.03 3.33
CA PHE A 140 -10.55 -2.07 2.14
C PHE A 140 -9.93 -0.69 1.93
N PHE A 141 -8.65 -0.58 2.29
CA PHE A 141 -7.89 0.65 2.12
C PHE A 141 -7.36 0.74 0.68
N VAL A 142 -7.48 1.92 0.09
CA VAL A 142 -6.84 2.24 -1.20
C VAL A 142 -6.01 3.51 -1.06
N THR A 143 -4.92 3.62 -1.80
CA THR A 143 -4.07 4.83 -1.78
C THR A 143 -4.26 5.73 -2.99
N GLU A 144 -4.91 5.24 -4.04
CA GLU A 144 -4.99 5.94 -5.33
C GLU A 144 -6.44 6.41 -5.60
N PRO A 145 -6.66 7.71 -5.87
CA PRO A 145 -8.00 8.28 -6.02
C PRO A 145 -8.84 7.65 -7.13
N ARG A 146 -8.27 7.34 -8.31
CA ARG A 146 -9.04 6.72 -9.39
C ARG A 146 -9.50 5.32 -9.02
N THR A 147 -8.70 4.57 -8.27
CA THR A 147 -9.06 3.27 -7.72
C THR A 147 -10.21 3.39 -6.75
N PHE A 148 -10.16 4.38 -5.85
CA PHE A 148 -11.25 4.69 -4.94
C PHE A 148 -12.57 4.97 -5.68
N GLU A 149 -12.53 5.79 -6.73
CA GLU A 149 -13.70 6.06 -7.59
C GLU A 149 -14.19 4.81 -8.31
N LEU A 150 -13.28 3.94 -8.77
CA LEU A 150 -13.69 2.67 -9.36
C LEU A 150 -14.44 1.80 -8.34
N MET A 151 -14.04 1.78 -7.07
CA MET A 151 -14.73 0.97 -6.05
C MET A 151 -16.18 1.39 -5.82
N LYS A 152 -16.55 2.64 -6.15
CA LYS A 152 -17.92 3.14 -6.09
C LYS A 152 -18.82 2.56 -7.19
N LEU A 153 -18.26 1.99 -8.26
CA LEU A 153 -19.02 1.37 -9.35
C LEU A 153 -19.68 0.05 -8.91
N ASP A 154 -20.93 -0.19 -9.33
CA ASP A 154 -21.74 -1.34 -8.94
C ASP A 154 -21.01 -2.70 -9.03
N LYS A 155 -20.24 -2.91 -10.10
CA LYS A 155 -19.51 -4.16 -10.34
C LYS A 155 -18.43 -4.48 -9.28
N TYR A 156 -17.93 -3.46 -8.58
CA TYR A 156 -16.97 -3.62 -7.49
C TYR A 156 -17.64 -3.48 -6.14
N LYS A 157 -18.54 -2.50 -6.01
CA LYS A 157 -19.30 -2.25 -4.79
C LYS A 157 -20.07 -3.49 -4.32
N THR A 158 -20.72 -4.22 -5.23
CA THR A 158 -21.41 -5.48 -4.92
C THR A 158 -20.50 -6.60 -4.41
N LEU A 159 -19.20 -6.57 -4.73
CA LEU A 159 -18.24 -7.54 -4.22
C LEU A 159 -17.71 -7.17 -2.82
N LEU A 160 -17.90 -5.91 -2.42
CA LEU A 160 -17.44 -5.30 -1.18
C LEU A 160 -18.58 -5.10 -0.18
N THR A 161 -19.76 -5.68 -0.38
CA THR A 161 -20.91 -5.47 0.53
C THR A 161 -20.55 -5.66 2.00
N GLY A 162 -20.79 -4.62 2.80
CA GLY A 162 -20.47 -4.60 4.24
C GLY A 162 -19.00 -4.33 4.56
N VAL A 163 -18.21 -3.87 3.58
CA VAL A 163 -16.82 -3.44 3.75
C VAL A 163 -16.76 -1.92 3.63
N HIS A 164 -16.05 -1.28 4.56
CA HIS A 164 -15.72 0.15 4.48
C HIS A 164 -14.59 0.32 3.47
N VAL A 165 -14.76 1.21 2.50
CA VAL A 165 -13.71 1.54 1.54
C VAL A 165 -13.18 2.91 1.89
N VAL A 166 -11.87 3.04 2.06
CA VAL A 166 -11.23 4.27 2.56
C VAL A 166 -10.05 4.65 1.67
N LEU A 167 -10.01 5.91 1.23
CA LEU A 167 -8.87 6.53 0.54
C LEU A 167 -7.88 7.09 1.56
N LEU A 168 -6.79 6.36 1.80
CA LEU A 168 -5.84 6.63 2.88
C LEU A 168 -5.24 8.06 2.91
N PRO A 169 -4.85 8.69 1.78
CA PRO A 169 -4.25 10.03 1.84
C PRO A 169 -5.22 11.13 2.27
N SER A 170 -6.52 10.98 2.02
CA SER A 170 -7.54 12.00 2.31
C SER A 170 -8.48 11.65 3.47
N GLY A 171 -8.59 10.37 3.81
CA GLY A 171 -9.61 9.86 4.73
C GLY A 171 -11.01 9.79 4.13
N GLU A 172 -11.19 10.07 2.83
CA GLU A 172 -12.50 9.91 2.18
C GLU A 172 -12.94 8.45 2.22
N GLU A 173 -14.21 8.21 2.54
CA GLU A 173 -14.71 6.85 2.70
C GLU A 173 -16.16 6.67 2.24
N PHE A 174 -16.52 5.41 1.97
CA PHE A 174 -17.91 4.99 1.81
C PHE A 174 -18.08 3.55 2.27
N VAL A 175 -19.32 3.18 2.61
CA VAL A 175 -19.70 1.80 2.88
C VAL A 175 -20.28 1.19 1.61
N ALA A 176 -19.69 0.06 1.19
CA ALA A 176 -20.10 -0.67 -0.01
C ALA A 176 -21.31 -1.59 0.22
#